data_AF-Q9YI30-F1
#
_entry.id   AF-Q9YI30-F1
#
_cell.length_a   1.000
_cell.length_b   1.000
_cell.length_c   1.000
_cell.angle_alpha   90.00
_cell.angle_beta   90.00
_cell.angle_gamma   90.00
#
_symmetry.space_group_name_H-M   'P 1'
#
loop_
_entity.id
_entity.type
_entity.pdbx_description
1 polymer ?
#
loop_
_entity_poly.entity_id
_entity_poly.type
_entity_poly.pdbx_seq_one_letter_code
_entity_poly.pdbx_strand_id
1 'polypeptide(L)'
;PEAASGVLEYAMKHFGELEIHATWYEKLHEWEDALVAYDKKIDMNKDDPELILGCMICLEALGEWGQLHQQCCEEWTLVSEETQAKMARMAAAAAWGLATGTVWKSILAWSQETPMMEPFTGQCLLYIRISSHWLNSALTKPETYWMLSSTAMAGESYSRAYGAMVSCQMLSELEEVIQYKLVPGRRDIIRETWWERLQGCQRIVEDWQRILMVRSLVISPHEDMRTWLKYASLCGKSGRIALAHKTLV
;
A
#
# COMPACT_ATOMS: atom_id res chain seq x y z
N PRO A 1 10.34 -17.89 -0.48
CA PRO A 1 9.93 -17.67 -1.89
C PRO A 1 10.33 -18.85 -2.80
N GLU A 2 11.62 -19.16 -2.95
CA GLU A 2 12.11 -20.19 -3.90
C GLU A 2 11.62 -21.62 -3.60
N ALA A 3 11.50 -21.98 -2.32
CA ALA A 3 10.93 -23.28 -1.95
C ALA A 3 9.42 -23.36 -2.26
N ALA A 4 8.70 -22.24 -2.15
CA ALA A 4 7.26 -22.19 -2.41
C ALA A 4 6.95 -22.22 -3.92
N SER A 5 7.78 -21.57 -4.75
CA SER A 5 7.66 -21.68 -6.22
C SER A 5 7.96 -23.11 -6.70
N GLY A 6 8.93 -23.79 -6.08
CA GLY A 6 9.19 -25.21 -6.36
C GLY A 6 8.01 -26.13 -6.02
N VAL A 7 7.27 -25.83 -4.94
CA VAL A 7 6.03 -26.57 -4.60
C VAL A 7 4.94 -26.31 -5.63
N LEU A 8 4.80 -25.07 -6.12
CA LEU A 8 3.85 -24.76 -7.19
C LEU A 8 4.19 -25.51 -8.48
N GLU A 9 5.45 -25.49 -8.93
CA GLU A 9 5.89 -26.22 -10.12
C GLU A 9 5.66 -27.73 -9.99
N TYR A 10 5.93 -28.29 -8.81
CA TYR A 10 5.66 -29.68 -8.52
C TYR A 10 4.15 -29.97 -8.60
N ALA A 11 3.32 -29.11 -8.02
CA ALA A 11 1.87 -29.24 -8.07
C ALA A 11 1.34 -29.18 -9.51
N MET A 12 1.83 -28.25 -10.33
CA MET A 12 1.46 -28.13 -11.75
C MET A 12 1.86 -29.36 -12.57
N LYS A 13 3.01 -29.98 -12.28
CA LYS A 13 3.50 -31.17 -13.00
C LYS A 13 2.79 -32.45 -12.59
N HIS A 14 2.46 -32.61 -11.32
CA HIS A 14 1.95 -33.87 -10.77
C HIS A 14 0.43 -33.90 -10.55
N PHE A 15 -0.19 -32.72 -10.40
CA PHE A 15 -1.63 -32.58 -10.19
C PHE A 15 -2.22 -31.67 -11.27
N GLY A 16 -2.13 -32.09 -12.54
CA GLY A 16 -2.65 -31.33 -13.68
C GLY A 16 -4.17 -31.09 -13.66
N GLU A 17 -4.91 -31.80 -12.80
CA GLU A 17 -6.35 -31.60 -12.54
C GLU A 17 -6.64 -30.68 -11.34
N LEU A 18 -5.61 -30.24 -10.59
CA LEU A 18 -5.83 -29.32 -9.48
C LEU A 18 -6.10 -27.93 -10.05
N GLU A 19 -7.27 -27.38 -9.73
CA GLU A 19 -7.60 -26.00 -10.07
C GLU A 19 -6.58 -25.08 -9.41
N ILE A 20 -5.71 -24.48 -10.22
CA ILE A 20 -4.74 -23.51 -9.72
C ILE A 20 -5.53 -22.33 -9.14
N HIS A 21 -5.45 -22.16 -7.83
CA HIS A 21 -6.10 -21.05 -7.16
C HIS A 21 -5.30 -19.78 -7.39
N ALA A 22 -5.97 -18.69 -7.79
CA ALA A 22 -5.35 -17.38 -7.97
C ALA A 22 -4.62 -16.90 -6.69
N THR A 23 -5.07 -17.34 -5.52
CA THR A 23 -4.44 -17.11 -4.21
C THR A 23 -3.01 -17.67 -4.10
N TRP A 24 -2.62 -18.61 -4.95
CA TRP A 24 -1.26 -19.16 -4.96
C TRP A 24 -0.27 -18.19 -5.59
N TYR A 25 -0.63 -17.60 -6.73
CA TYR A 25 0.15 -16.54 -7.36
C TYR A 25 0.25 -15.30 -6.47
N GLU A 26 -0.85 -14.93 -5.80
CA GLU A 26 -0.88 -13.86 -4.80
C GLU A 26 0.16 -14.10 -3.68
N LYS A 27 0.18 -15.31 -3.11
CA LYS A 27 1.14 -15.69 -2.05
C LYS A 27 2.58 -15.78 -2.52
N LEU A 28 2.82 -15.97 -3.81
CA LEU A 28 4.15 -15.97 -4.40
C LEU A 28 4.63 -14.58 -4.81
N HIS A 29 3.79 -13.55 -4.67
CA HIS A 29 4.05 -12.19 -5.14
C HIS A 29 4.17 -12.08 -6.67
N GLU A 30 3.54 -13.02 -7.39
CA GLU A 30 3.42 -13.02 -8.86
C GLU A 30 2.12 -12.30 -9.24
N TRP A 31 2.10 -10.99 -9.04
CA TRP A 31 0.87 -10.18 -9.10
C TRP A 31 0.24 -10.08 -10.51
N GLU A 32 1.05 -10.12 -11.57
CA GLU A 32 0.54 -10.08 -12.95
C GLU A 32 -0.21 -11.38 -13.30
N ASP A 33 0.37 -12.53 -12.98
CA ASP A 33 -0.26 -13.84 -13.19
C ASP A 33 -1.47 -14.04 -12.26
N ALA A 34 -1.39 -13.54 -11.03
CA ALA A 34 -2.51 -13.52 -10.10
C ALA A 34 -3.70 -12.73 -10.66
N LEU A 35 -3.47 -11.53 -11.20
CA LEU A 35 -4.52 -10.69 -11.78
C LEU A 35 -5.20 -11.39 -12.96
N VAL A 36 -4.43 -11.97 -13.88
CA VAL A 36 -4.99 -12.75 -15.01
C VAL A 36 -5.80 -13.95 -14.53
N ALA A 37 -5.37 -14.62 -13.47
CA ALA A 37 -6.09 -15.74 -12.88
C ALA A 37 -7.40 -15.29 -12.21
N TYR A 38 -7.41 -14.13 -11.55
CA TYR A 38 -8.62 -13.57 -10.95
C TYR A 38 -9.61 -13.07 -12.01
N ASP A 39 -9.16 -12.37 -13.06
CA ASP A 39 -10.03 -11.89 -14.15
C ASP A 39 -10.79 -13.04 -14.81
N LYS A 40 -10.10 -14.15 -15.09
CA LYS A 40 -10.72 -15.38 -15.62
C LYS A 40 -11.77 -15.96 -14.68
N LYS A 41 -11.57 -15.85 -13.37
CA LYS A 41 -12.53 -16.36 -12.36
C LYS A 41 -13.71 -15.42 -12.17
N ILE A 42 -13.52 -14.12 -12.28
CA ILE A 42 -14.59 -13.12 -12.23
C ILE A 42 -15.53 -13.29 -13.43
N ASP A 43 -15.01 -13.58 -14.62
CA ASP A 43 -15.84 -13.89 -15.79
C ASP A 43 -16.78 -15.09 -15.55
N MET A 44 -16.38 -16.03 -14.70
CA MET A 44 -17.16 -17.22 -14.35
C MET A 44 -18.08 -17.00 -13.15
N ASN A 45 -17.64 -16.25 -12.13
CA ASN A 45 -18.37 -15.93 -10.90
C ASN A 45 -18.17 -14.43 -10.55
N LYS A 46 -19.10 -13.59 -10.99
CA LYS A 46 -18.97 -12.13 -10.88
C LYS A 46 -19.16 -11.55 -9.49
N ASP A 47 -19.91 -12.24 -8.62
CA ASP A 47 -20.38 -11.67 -7.35
C ASP A 47 -19.63 -12.20 -6.11
N ASP A 48 -18.52 -12.94 -6.30
CA ASP A 48 -17.75 -13.46 -5.17
C ASP A 48 -16.86 -12.35 -4.56
N PRO A 49 -17.14 -11.91 -3.31
CA PRO A 49 -16.37 -10.84 -2.68
C PRO A 49 -14.89 -11.20 -2.48
N GLU A 50 -14.53 -12.49 -2.36
CA GLU A 50 -13.13 -12.89 -2.20
C GLU A 50 -12.32 -12.70 -3.49
N LEU A 51 -12.94 -12.92 -4.66
CA LEU A 51 -12.30 -12.70 -5.96
C LEU A 51 -12.11 -11.21 -6.23
N ILE A 52 -13.11 -10.39 -5.91
CA ILE A 52 -13.04 -8.93 -6.04
C ILE A 52 -11.89 -8.39 -5.18
N LEU A 53 -11.82 -8.80 -3.90
CA LEU A 53 -10.73 -8.41 -3.01
C LEU A 53 -9.36 -8.85 -3.55
N GLY A 54 -9.24 -10.09 -4.07
CA GLY A 54 -8.01 -10.60 -4.66
C GLY A 54 -7.52 -9.76 -5.85
N CYS A 55 -8.41 -9.41 -6.79
CA CYS A 55 -8.11 -8.49 -7.88
C CYS A 55 -7.60 -7.15 -7.37
N MET A 56 -8.33 -6.56 -6.42
CA MET A 56 -7.96 -5.27 -5.87
C MET A 56 -6.57 -5.31 -5.21
N ILE A 57 -6.19 -6.43 -4.56
CA ILE A 57 -4.89 -6.57 -3.89
C ILE A 57 -3.78 -6.61 -4.95
N CYS A 58 -4.02 -7.32 -6.05
CA CYS A 58 -3.10 -7.36 -7.17
C CYS A 58 -2.93 -5.96 -7.80
N LEU A 59 -4.01 -5.21 -7.99
CA LEU A 59 -3.95 -3.84 -8.51
C LEU A 59 -3.21 -2.88 -7.57
N GLU A 60 -3.41 -2.99 -6.25
CA GLU A 60 -2.67 -2.22 -5.24
C GLU A 60 -1.16 -2.53 -5.32
N ALA A 61 -0.81 -3.82 -5.39
CA ALA A 61 0.58 -4.25 -5.48
C ALA A 61 1.25 -3.82 -6.79
N LEU A 62 0.52 -3.85 -7.92
CA LEU A 62 1.00 -3.38 -9.22
C LEU A 62 1.10 -1.85 -9.30
N GLY A 63 0.42 -1.12 -8.41
CA GLY A 63 0.35 0.33 -8.43
C GLY A 63 -0.60 0.88 -9.49
N GLU A 64 -1.57 0.09 -9.93
CA GLU A 64 -2.59 0.49 -10.91
C GLU A 64 -3.75 1.24 -10.23
N TRP A 65 -3.44 2.43 -9.70
CA TRP A 65 -4.38 3.20 -8.88
C TRP A 65 -5.66 3.61 -9.59
N GLY A 66 -5.60 3.88 -10.90
CA GLY A 66 -6.76 4.26 -11.69
C GLY A 66 -7.80 3.15 -11.81
N GLN A 67 -7.34 1.94 -12.13
CA GLN A 67 -8.22 0.76 -12.24
C GLN A 67 -8.76 0.37 -10.86
N LEU A 68 -7.89 0.37 -9.84
CA LEU A 68 -8.31 0.07 -8.47
C LEU A 68 -9.40 1.03 -7.99
N HIS A 69 -9.25 2.33 -8.25
CA HIS A 69 -10.24 3.32 -7.85
C HIS A 69 -11.59 3.13 -8.57
N GLN A 70 -11.57 2.84 -9.87
CA GLN A 70 -12.78 2.55 -10.63
C GLN A 70 -13.52 1.34 -10.05
N GLN A 71 -12.79 0.25 -9.79
CA GLN A 71 -13.37 -0.97 -9.22
C GLN A 71 -13.95 -0.75 -7.82
N CYS A 72 -13.29 0.06 -6.97
CA CYS A 72 -13.84 0.47 -5.68
C CYS A 72 -15.19 1.18 -5.83
N CYS A 73 -15.33 2.09 -6.79
CA CYS A 73 -16.53 2.89 -6.96
C CYS A 73 -17.72 2.06 -7.48
N GLU A 74 -17.47 1.09 -8.35
CA GLU A 74 -18.50 0.23 -8.94
C GLU A 74 -19.03 -0.77 -7.89
N GLU A 75 -18.14 -1.38 -7.11
CA GLU A 75 -18.50 -2.47 -6.19
C GLU A 75 -18.92 -1.99 -4.78
N TRP A 76 -18.67 -0.72 -4.41
CA TRP A 76 -18.92 -0.23 -3.04
C TRP A 76 -20.35 -0.50 -2.54
N THR A 77 -21.35 -0.28 -3.39
CA THR A 77 -22.78 -0.43 -3.02
C THR A 77 -23.29 -1.86 -3.09
N LEU A 78 -22.55 -2.76 -3.75
CA LEU A 78 -22.98 -4.15 -4.00
C LEU A 78 -22.49 -5.11 -2.91
N VAL A 79 -21.47 -4.68 -2.17
CA VAL A 79 -20.69 -5.52 -1.28
C VAL A 79 -21.12 -5.35 0.19
N SER A 80 -20.94 -6.39 1.01
CA SER A 80 -21.25 -6.38 2.45
C SER A 80 -20.35 -5.42 3.24
N GLU A 81 -20.83 -4.98 4.41
CA GLU A 81 -20.08 -4.06 5.30
C GLU A 81 -18.69 -4.60 5.71
N GLU A 82 -18.56 -5.91 5.94
CA GLU A 82 -17.27 -6.54 6.28
C GLU A 82 -16.25 -6.43 5.14
N THR A 83 -16.71 -6.60 3.90
CA THR A 83 -15.86 -6.52 2.71
C THR A 83 -15.62 -5.05 2.34
N GLN A 84 -16.58 -4.15 2.55
CA GLN A 84 -16.39 -2.70 2.45
C GLN A 84 -15.26 -2.21 3.36
N ALA A 85 -15.16 -2.71 4.60
CA ALA A 85 -14.06 -2.36 5.51
C ALA A 85 -12.68 -2.75 4.94
N LYS A 86 -12.57 -3.91 4.28
CA LYS A 86 -11.34 -4.34 3.60
C LYS A 86 -11.05 -3.52 2.35
N MET A 87 -12.08 -3.24 1.55
CA MET A 87 -11.99 -2.41 0.34
C MET A 87 -11.61 -0.96 0.66
N ALA A 88 -12.10 -0.42 1.78
CA ALA A 88 -11.84 0.95 2.19
C ALA A 88 -10.34 1.25 2.33
N ARG A 89 -9.56 0.27 2.83
CA ARG A 89 -8.09 0.35 2.94
C ARG A 89 -7.47 0.64 1.57
N MET A 90 -7.93 -0.10 0.58
CA MET A 90 -7.36 -0.12 -0.77
C MET A 90 -7.86 1.06 -1.59
N ALA A 91 -9.12 1.44 -1.39
CA ALA A 91 -9.70 2.66 -1.93
C ALA A 91 -8.91 3.89 -1.45
N ALA A 92 -8.59 3.97 -0.16
CA ALA A 92 -7.78 5.04 0.39
C ALA A 92 -6.36 5.07 -0.22
N ALA A 93 -5.72 3.91 -0.40
CA ALA A 93 -4.43 3.81 -1.08
C ALA A 93 -4.51 4.28 -2.54
N ALA A 94 -5.56 3.87 -3.28
CA ALA A 94 -5.79 4.27 -4.67
C ALA A 94 -6.01 5.78 -4.81
N ALA A 95 -6.80 6.38 -3.91
CA ALA A 95 -7.00 7.82 -3.90
C ALA A 95 -5.72 8.59 -3.63
N TRP A 96 -4.85 8.03 -2.78
CA TRP A 96 -3.53 8.56 -2.54
C TRP A 96 -2.67 8.53 -3.77
N GLY A 97 -2.62 7.39 -4.45
CA GLY A 97 -1.89 7.26 -5.70
C GLY A 97 -2.37 8.21 -6.80
N LEU A 98 -3.68 8.51 -6.86
CA LEU A 98 -4.27 9.38 -7.87
C LEU A 98 -4.17 10.88 -7.57
N ALA A 99 -3.94 11.27 -6.32
CA ALA A 99 -3.79 12.66 -5.87
C ALA A 99 -4.94 13.64 -6.26
N THR A 100 -6.11 13.15 -6.68
CA THR A 100 -7.26 13.98 -7.08
C THR A 100 -8.16 14.35 -5.90
N GLY A 101 -8.30 15.66 -5.64
CA GLY A 101 -9.08 16.28 -4.55
C GLY A 101 -10.53 15.79 -4.36
N THR A 102 -11.17 15.29 -5.42
CA THR A 102 -12.57 14.84 -5.44
C THR A 102 -12.74 13.42 -4.92
N VAL A 103 -11.81 12.53 -5.27
CA VAL A 103 -11.78 11.11 -4.88
C VAL A 103 -11.63 10.95 -3.36
N TRP A 104 -10.95 11.90 -2.73
CA TRP A 104 -10.79 11.93 -1.27
C TRP A 104 -12.09 12.15 -0.51
N LYS A 105 -13.02 12.92 -1.08
CA LYS A 105 -14.29 13.25 -0.41
C LYS A 105 -15.23 12.05 -0.36
N SER A 106 -15.24 11.21 -1.39
CA SER A 106 -16.04 9.96 -1.39
C SER A 106 -15.49 8.96 -0.38
N ILE A 107 -14.17 8.80 -0.27
CA ILE A 107 -13.57 7.87 0.70
C ILE A 107 -13.72 8.34 2.14
N LEU A 108 -13.69 9.65 2.39
CA LEU A 108 -13.99 10.20 3.72
C LEU A 108 -15.45 9.96 4.12
N ALA A 109 -16.39 9.93 3.17
CA ALA A 109 -17.78 9.57 3.43
C ALA A 109 -17.89 8.08 3.78
N TRP A 110 -17.24 7.21 3.00
CA TRP A 110 -17.17 5.76 3.25
C TRP A 110 -16.53 5.41 4.60
N SER A 111 -15.48 6.14 5.00
CA SER A 111 -14.79 5.93 6.28
C SER A 111 -15.62 6.32 7.52
N GLN A 112 -16.66 7.15 7.38
CA GLN A 112 -17.53 7.49 8.51
C GLN A 112 -18.49 6.35 8.87
N GLU A 113 -18.70 5.40 7.94
CA GLU A 113 -19.65 4.31 8.07
C GLU A 113 -18.99 3.00 8.55
N THR A 114 -17.66 2.85 8.40
CA THR A 114 -16.92 1.63 8.78
C THR A 114 -16.08 1.81 10.05
N PRO A 115 -16.43 1.20 11.20
CA PRO A 115 -15.70 1.37 12.47
C PRO A 115 -14.38 0.59 12.56
N MET A 116 -14.13 -0.36 11.66
CA MET A 116 -13.00 -1.29 11.77
C MET A 116 -12.04 -1.16 10.58
N MET A 117 -11.33 -0.04 10.54
CA MET A 117 -10.26 0.21 9.58
C MET A 117 -8.91 -0.21 10.16
N GLU A 118 -8.00 -0.71 9.30
CA GLU A 118 -6.61 -0.91 9.70
C GLU A 118 -6.04 0.45 10.19
N PRO A 119 -5.34 0.51 11.34
CA PRO A 119 -5.00 1.77 12.00
C PRO A 119 -4.17 2.73 11.14
N PHE A 120 -3.37 2.20 10.21
CA PHE A 120 -2.55 3.00 9.30
C PHE A 120 -3.40 3.82 8.31
N THR A 121 -4.44 3.21 7.73
CA THR A 121 -5.36 3.90 6.80
C THR A 121 -6.22 4.93 7.54
N GLY A 122 -6.70 4.56 8.73
CA GLY A 122 -7.42 5.48 9.61
C GLY A 122 -6.57 6.69 9.99
N GLN A 123 -5.27 6.51 10.24
CA GLN A 123 -4.34 7.59 10.58
C GLN A 123 -3.94 8.45 9.38
N CYS A 124 -3.82 7.90 8.17
CA CYS A 124 -3.61 8.69 6.96
C CYS A 124 -4.85 9.53 6.61
N LEU A 125 -6.06 8.98 6.80
CA LEU A 125 -7.31 9.72 6.69
C LEU A 125 -7.45 10.79 7.79
N LEU A 126 -7.05 10.49 9.02
CA LEU A 126 -7.00 11.45 10.12
C LEU A 126 -5.99 12.57 9.82
N TYR A 127 -4.85 12.26 9.24
CA TYR A 127 -3.82 13.22 8.83
C TYR A 127 -4.31 14.19 7.76
N ILE A 128 -5.02 13.67 6.74
CA ILE A 128 -5.68 14.50 5.74
C ILE A 128 -6.78 15.36 6.39
N ARG A 129 -7.55 14.81 7.34
CA ARG A 129 -8.55 15.57 8.10
C ARG A 129 -7.92 16.69 8.94
N ILE A 130 -6.76 16.44 9.56
CA ILE A 130 -5.96 17.43 10.30
C ILE A 130 -5.38 18.50 9.36
N SER A 131 -5.03 18.15 8.12
CA SER A 131 -4.54 19.13 7.13
C SER A 131 -5.61 20.15 6.69
N SER A 132 -6.91 19.82 6.86
CA SER A 132 -8.03 20.70 6.58
C SER A 132 -8.46 21.58 7.78
N HIS A 133 -8.13 21.16 9.00
CA HIS A 133 -8.41 21.91 10.22
C HIS A 133 -7.15 21.95 11.07
N TRP A 134 -6.34 22.99 10.87
CA TRP A 134 -5.16 23.24 11.69
C TRP A 134 -5.57 23.30 13.18
N LEU A 135 -4.73 22.68 14.03
CA LEU A 135 -4.55 22.89 15.47
C LEU A 135 -4.98 21.74 16.44
N ASN A 136 -3.97 20.97 16.86
CA ASN A 136 -3.64 20.58 18.25
C ASN A 136 -4.68 19.95 19.20
N SER A 137 -5.36 18.86 18.84
CA SER A 137 -5.98 18.04 19.91
C SER A 137 -6.05 16.53 19.70
N ALA A 138 -5.69 16.00 18.53
CA ALA A 138 -5.90 14.58 18.21
C ALA A 138 -4.63 13.73 18.04
N LEU A 139 -3.46 14.24 18.41
CA LEU A 139 -2.25 13.40 18.55
C LEU A 139 -2.26 12.66 19.90
N THR A 140 -3.37 12.02 20.26
CA THR A 140 -3.36 10.99 21.31
C THR A 140 -2.83 9.70 20.68
N LYS A 141 -1.49 9.63 20.66
CA LYS A 141 -0.61 8.45 20.58
C LYS A 141 -1.22 7.18 19.96
N PRO A 142 -1.19 7.08 18.61
CA PRO A 142 -1.21 5.78 17.95
C PRO A 142 0.01 4.92 18.27
N GLU A 143 1.10 5.51 18.77
CA GLU A 143 2.32 4.83 19.21
C GLU A 143 2.04 3.69 20.21
N THR A 144 1.08 3.88 21.12
CA THR A 144 0.79 2.90 22.19
C THR A 144 0.14 1.61 21.69
N TYR A 145 -0.66 1.65 20.62
CA TYR A 145 -1.31 0.46 20.06
C TYR A 145 -0.33 -0.35 19.20
N TRP A 146 0.49 0.33 18.39
CA TRP A 146 1.49 -0.34 17.55
C TRP A 146 2.68 -0.90 18.34
N MET A 147 3.10 -0.23 19.42
CA MET A 147 4.13 -0.79 20.31
C MET A 147 3.75 -2.18 20.85
N LEU A 148 2.45 -2.44 21.09
CA LEU A 148 1.97 -3.71 21.65
C LEU A 148 1.98 -4.87 20.64
N SER A 149 1.57 -4.65 19.39
CA SER A 149 1.64 -5.69 18.36
C SER A 149 3.06 -5.91 17.83
N SER A 150 3.88 -4.85 17.78
CA SER A 150 5.27 -4.92 17.33
C SER A 150 6.19 -5.60 18.35
N THR A 151 5.94 -5.46 19.67
CA THR A 151 6.72 -6.20 20.69
C THR A 151 6.42 -7.70 20.68
N ALA A 152 5.20 -8.12 20.37
CA ALA A 152 4.84 -9.53 20.25
C ALA A 152 5.57 -10.23 19.09
N MET A 153 5.64 -9.60 17.91
CA MET A 153 6.32 -10.18 16.74
C MET A 153 7.85 -10.05 16.79
N ALA A 154 8.36 -8.98 17.39
CA ALA A 154 9.80 -8.75 17.55
C ALA A 154 10.47 -9.76 18.50
N GLY A 155 9.71 -10.36 19.41
CA GLY A 155 10.20 -11.43 20.28
C GLY A 155 10.53 -12.73 19.54
N GLU A 156 9.95 -12.97 18.36
CA GLU A 156 10.13 -14.22 17.60
C GLU A 156 11.16 -14.09 16.46
N SER A 157 11.09 -13.02 15.65
CA SER A 157 12.08 -12.73 14.61
C SER A 157 11.94 -11.32 14.05
N TYR A 158 13.07 -10.69 13.73
CA TYR A 158 13.09 -9.36 13.10
C TYR A 158 12.36 -9.35 11.74
N SER A 159 12.44 -10.44 10.97
CA SER A 159 11.78 -10.54 9.66
C SER A 159 10.25 -10.44 9.75
N ARG A 160 9.63 -10.99 10.80
CA ARG A 160 8.18 -10.86 11.04
C ARG A 160 7.79 -9.46 11.53
N ALA A 161 8.64 -8.83 12.33
CA ALA A 161 8.41 -7.49 12.83
C ALA A 161 8.64 -6.39 11.78
N TYR A 162 9.33 -6.71 10.68
CA TYR A 162 9.75 -5.71 9.68
C TYR A 162 8.57 -4.92 9.08
N GLY A 163 7.46 -5.58 8.74
CA GLY A 163 6.27 -4.89 8.24
C GLY A 163 5.73 -3.84 9.22
N ALA A 164 5.70 -4.16 10.52
CA ALA A 164 5.30 -3.20 11.56
C ALA A 164 6.31 -2.05 11.69
N MET A 165 7.61 -2.32 11.54
CA MET A 165 8.65 -1.29 11.54
C MET A 165 8.50 -0.30 10.38
N VAL A 166 8.14 -0.78 9.19
CA VAL A 166 7.84 0.07 8.04
C VAL A 166 6.64 0.98 8.35
N SER A 167 5.56 0.43 8.93
CA SER A 167 4.40 1.24 9.35
C SER A 167 4.78 2.32 10.38
N CYS A 168 5.60 1.99 11.38
CA CYS A 168 6.10 2.96 12.36
C CYS A 168 6.96 4.05 11.68
N GLN A 169 7.81 3.69 10.74
CA GLN A 169 8.59 4.64 9.96
C GLN A 169 7.67 5.57 9.16
N MET A 170 6.64 5.05 8.50
CA MET A 170 5.70 5.86 7.73
C MET A 170 4.96 6.87 8.61
N LEU A 171 4.57 6.50 9.83
CA LEU A 171 3.95 7.41 10.79
C LEU A 171 4.90 8.53 11.22
N SER A 172 6.17 8.19 11.48
CA SER A 172 7.19 9.19 11.78
C SER A 172 7.44 10.14 10.59
N GLU A 173 7.48 9.61 9.37
CA GLU A 173 7.62 10.44 8.15
C GLU A 173 6.41 11.37 7.96
N LEU A 174 5.21 10.93 8.31
CA LEU A 174 3.99 11.74 8.25
C LEU A 174 4.07 12.97 9.18
N GLU A 175 4.65 12.82 10.38
CA GLU A 175 4.93 13.94 11.28
C GLU A 175 5.99 14.89 10.71
N GLU A 176 7.03 14.34 10.08
CA GLU A 176 8.08 15.11 9.40
C GLU A 176 7.51 15.89 8.19
N VAL A 177 6.51 15.36 7.49
CA VAL A 177 5.79 16.07 6.41
C VAL A 177 5.11 17.34 6.97
N ILE A 178 4.56 17.31 8.19
CA ILE A 178 3.99 18.52 8.84
C ILE A 178 5.11 19.52 9.11
N GLN A 179 6.23 19.06 9.68
CA GLN A 179 7.38 19.90 9.97
C GLN A 179 7.97 20.53 8.69
N TYR A 180 7.97 19.78 7.58
CA TYR A 180 8.43 20.23 6.26
C TYR A 180 7.59 21.39 5.72
N LYS A 181 6.25 21.32 5.90
CA LYS A 181 5.33 22.40 5.52
C LYS A 181 5.51 23.65 6.39
N LEU A 182 5.71 23.47 7.70
CA LEU A 182 5.75 24.55 8.68
C LEU A 182 7.09 25.28 8.77
N VAL A 183 8.22 24.57 8.62
CA VAL A 183 9.55 25.11 8.96
C VAL A 183 10.50 24.98 7.76
N PRO A 184 10.64 26.04 6.93
CA PRO A 184 11.48 26.00 5.72
C PRO A 184 12.95 25.64 6.00
N GLY A 185 13.51 26.09 7.12
CA GLY A 185 14.91 25.84 7.49
C GLY A 185 15.25 24.37 7.81
N ARG A 186 14.24 23.51 7.99
CA ARG A 186 14.45 22.07 8.25
C ARG A 186 14.30 21.19 7.02
N ARG A 187 13.91 21.75 5.87
CA ARG A 187 13.60 20.98 4.66
C ARG A 187 14.78 20.15 4.15
N ASP A 188 15.97 20.73 4.12
CA ASP A 188 17.18 20.04 3.64
C ASP A 188 17.56 18.88 4.55
N ILE A 189 17.52 19.10 5.87
CA ILE A 189 17.82 18.08 6.88
C ILE A 189 16.82 16.91 6.76
N ILE A 190 15.52 17.22 6.61
CA ILE A 190 14.47 16.21 6.44
C ILE A 190 14.70 15.41 5.16
N ARG A 191 15.04 16.07 4.04
CA ARG A 191 15.33 15.38 2.76
C ARG A 191 16.51 14.42 2.86
N GLU A 192 17.59 14.81 3.53
CA GLU A 192 18.72 13.91 3.74
C GLU A 192 18.38 12.76 4.68
N THR A 193 17.65 13.04 5.76
CA THR A 193 17.21 12.00 6.72
C THR A 193 16.31 10.97 6.03
N TRP A 194 15.36 11.41 5.20
CA TRP A 194 14.50 10.53 4.41
C TRP A 194 15.28 9.65 3.44
N TRP A 195 16.33 10.19 2.83
CA TRP A 195 17.19 9.43 1.93
C TRP A 195 17.99 8.37 2.66
N GLU A 196 18.70 8.73 3.72
CA GLU A 196 19.48 7.78 4.54
C GLU A 196 18.60 6.67 5.11
N ARG A 197 17.41 7.03 5.63
CA ARG A 197 16.45 6.07 6.18
C ARG A 197 15.94 5.10 5.12
N LEU A 198 15.64 5.59 3.90
CA LEU A 198 15.18 4.73 2.80
C LEU A 198 16.26 3.76 2.34
N GLN A 199 17.54 4.16 2.35
CA GLN A 199 18.65 3.26 2.01
C GLN A 199 18.80 2.11 3.02
N GLY A 200 18.41 2.32 4.27
CA GLY A 200 18.38 1.29 5.32
C GLY A 200 17.19 0.32 5.21
N CYS A 201 16.14 0.68 4.47
CA CYS A 201 14.99 -0.20 4.25
C CYS A 201 15.37 -1.42 3.37
N GLN A 202 14.67 -2.53 3.57
CA GLN A 202 14.75 -3.67 2.66
C GLN A 202 14.35 -3.26 1.24
N ARG A 203 14.93 -3.95 0.26
CA ARG A 203 14.74 -3.67 -1.18
C ARG A 203 13.48 -4.35 -1.70
N ILE A 204 12.34 -3.99 -1.11
CA ILE A 204 11.00 -4.46 -1.46
C ILE A 204 10.26 -3.31 -2.12
N VAL A 205 9.69 -3.54 -3.31
CA VAL A 205 9.07 -2.49 -4.12
C VAL A 205 7.86 -1.90 -3.41
N GLU A 206 7.02 -2.75 -2.83
CA GLU A 206 5.77 -2.39 -2.16
C GLU A 206 6.01 -1.46 -0.96
N ASP A 207 7.05 -1.75 -0.16
CA ASP A 207 7.40 -0.93 1.00
C ASP A 207 7.94 0.44 0.57
N TRP A 208 8.78 0.47 -0.46
CA TRP A 208 9.29 1.71 -1.03
C TRP A 208 8.16 2.54 -1.62
N GLN A 209 7.24 1.93 -2.37
CA GLN A 209 6.07 2.59 -2.94
C GLN A 209 5.25 3.30 -1.86
N ARG A 210 4.93 2.58 -0.77
CA ARG A 210 4.19 3.13 0.36
C ARG A 210 4.91 4.32 0.99
N ILE A 211 6.20 4.19 1.28
CA ILE A 211 7.00 5.28 1.87
C ILE A 211 7.05 6.51 0.94
N LEU A 212 7.25 6.30 -0.36
CA LEU A 212 7.33 7.40 -1.33
C LEU A 212 5.99 8.14 -1.50
N MET A 213 4.86 7.45 -1.36
CA MET A 213 3.53 8.08 -1.34
C MET A 213 3.36 9.05 -0.15
N VAL A 214 4.00 8.76 0.99
CA VAL A 214 4.01 9.69 2.13
C VAL A 214 4.78 10.96 1.79
N ARG A 215 5.96 10.81 1.18
CA ARG A 215 6.84 11.93 0.82
C ARG A 215 6.27 12.80 -0.30
N SER A 216 5.53 12.19 -1.24
CA SER A 216 4.90 12.90 -2.35
C SER A 216 3.81 13.89 -1.93
N LEU A 217 3.40 13.88 -0.66
CA LEU A 217 2.51 14.90 -0.08
C LEU A 217 3.13 16.30 -0.01
N VAL A 218 4.45 16.40 -0.08
CA VAL A 218 5.20 17.67 0.05
C VAL A 218 6.32 17.85 -0.95
N ILE A 219 6.85 16.78 -1.52
CA ILE A 219 7.96 16.84 -2.47
C ILE A 219 7.50 16.25 -3.80
N SER A 220 7.68 17.01 -4.88
CA SER A 220 7.42 16.51 -6.23
C SER A 220 8.52 15.54 -6.68
N PRO A 221 8.23 14.57 -7.56
CA PRO A 221 9.26 13.65 -8.05
C PRO A 221 10.47 14.33 -8.71
N HIS A 222 10.26 15.51 -9.31
CA HIS A 222 11.31 16.32 -9.91
C HIS A 222 12.28 16.93 -8.89
N GLU A 223 11.85 17.17 -7.65
CA GLU A 223 12.69 17.73 -6.59
C GLU A 223 13.56 16.68 -5.89
N ASP A 224 13.20 15.39 -6.00
CA ASP A 224 13.93 14.26 -5.40
C ASP A 224 14.23 13.15 -6.42
N MET A 225 14.81 13.55 -7.56
CA MET A 225 15.12 12.63 -8.67
C MET A 225 15.96 11.43 -8.24
N ARG A 226 16.90 11.62 -7.28
CA ARG A 226 17.79 10.55 -6.81
C ARG A 226 17.00 9.37 -6.24
N THR A 227 15.93 9.66 -5.52
CA THR A 227 15.08 8.66 -4.86
C THR A 227 14.24 7.92 -5.89
N TRP A 228 13.63 8.63 -6.82
CA TRP A 228 12.79 8.05 -7.88
C TRP A 228 13.60 7.21 -8.86
N LEU A 229 14.82 7.63 -9.24
CA LEU A 229 15.72 6.82 -10.06
C LEU A 229 16.13 5.53 -9.35
N LYS A 230 16.36 5.59 -8.03
CA LYS A 230 16.69 4.40 -7.23
C LYS A 230 15.50 3.44 -7.16
N TYR A 231 14.30 3.98 -6.99
CA TYR A 231 13.06 3.21 -6.99
C TYR A 231 12.77 2.57 -8.35
N ALA A 232 12.94 3.29 -9.46
CA ALA A 232 12.82 2.74 -10.81
C ALA A 232 13.83 1.60 -11.05
N SER A 233 15.08 1.76 -10.59
CA SER A 233 16.07 0.68 -10.63
C SER A 233 15.68 -0.53 -9.80
N LEU A 234 15.02 -0.34 -8.65
CA LEU A 234 14.52 -1.42 -7.82
C LEU A 234 13.40 -2.18 -8.55
N CYS A 235 12.43 -1.47 -9.11
CA CYS A 235 11.34 -2.04 -9.89
C CYS A 235 11.86 -2.86 -11.08
N GLY A 236 12.86 -2.34 -11.81
CA GLY A 236 13.48 -3.07 -12.92
C GLY A 236 14.18 -4.36 -12.48
N LYS A 237 14.87 -4.35 -11.33
CA LYS A 237 15.54 -5.55 -10.79
C LYS A 237 14.58 -6.59 -10.24
N SER A 238 13.41 -6.19 -9.80
CA SER A 238 12.35 -7.09 -9.34
C SER A 238 11.44 -7.56 -10.47
N GLY A 239 11.78 -7.29 -11.74
CA GLY A 239 10.99 -7.70 -12.91
C GLY A 239 9.78 -6.80 -13.23
N ARG A 240 9.51 -5.76 -12.45
CA ARG A 240 8.38 -4.83 -12.65
C ARG A 240 8.73 -3.69 -13.59
N ILE A 241 8.95 -4.03 -14.86
CA ILE A 241 9.42 -3.09 -15.89
C ILE A 241 8.34 -2.03 -16.18
N ALA A 242 7.07 -2.39 -16.19
CA ALA A 242 5.97 -1.44 -16.41
C ALA A 242 5.95 -0.33 -15.35
N LEU A 243 6.11 -0.70 -14.07
CA LEU A 243 6.18 0.25 -12.95
C LEU A 243 7.47 1.10 -13.00
N ALA A 244 8.59 0.49 -13.38
CA ALA A 244 9.84 1.21 -13.60
C ALA A 244 9.70 2.27 -14.71
N HIS A 245 9.00 1.94 -15.80
CA HIS A 245 8.76 2.89 -16.89
C HIS A 245 7.85 4.03 -16.44
N LYS A 246 6.74 3.73 -15.74
CA LYS A 246 5.81 4.74 -15.20
C LYS A 246 6.46 5.72 -14.22
N THR A 247 7.49 5.30 -13.51
CA THR A 247 8.19 6.17 -12.55
C THR A 247 9.23 7.09 -13.20
N LEU A 248 9.62 6.81 -14.45
CA LEU A 248 10.60 7.59 -15.22
C LEU A 248 9.98 8.59 -16.19
N VAL A 249 8.70 8.42 -16.53
CA VAL A 249 7.91 9.26 -17.46
C VAL A 249 7.03 10.21 -16.68
#